data_AF-A0A1W1HUK8-F1
#
_entry.id   AF-A0A1W1HUK8-F1
#
_cell.length_a   1.000
_cell.length_b   1.000
_cell.length_c   1.000
_cell.angle_alpha   90.00
_cell.angle_beta   90.00
_cell.angle_gamma   90.00
#
_symmetry.space_group_name_H-M   'P 1'
#
loop_
_entity.id
_entity.type
_entity.pdbx_description
1 polymer ?
#
loop_
_entity_poly.entity_id
_entity_poly.type
_entity_poly.pdbx_seq_one_letter_code
_entity_poly.pdbx_strand_id
1 'polypeptide(L)' 'MNKLIAGLIAGIGALQATSAFANVSEGPPDYSGITGLYYTLIALILAFGVYDTFFKKS' A
#
# COMPACT_ATOMS: atom_id res chain seq x y z
N MET A 1 -10.25 -12.27 -11.32
CA MET A 1 -9.00 -11.55 -11.66
C MET A 1 -7.98 -12.56 -12.15
N ASN A 2 -7.32 -12.35 -13.30
CA ASN A 2 -6.33 -13.28 -13.82
C ASN A 2 -5.15 -13.40 -12.83
N LYS A 3 -4.68 -14.62 -12.53
CA LYS A 3 -3.65 -14.86 -11.50
C LYS A 3 -2.35 -14.10 -11.79
N LEU A 4 -2.02 -13.91 -13.06
CA LEU A 4 -0.88 -13.11 -13.51
C LEU A 4 -1.03 -11.62 -13.17
N ILE A 5 -2.23 -11.06 -13.33
CA ILE A 5 -2.51 -9.66 -13.02
C ILE A 5 -2.48 -9.45 -11.50
N ALA A 6 -3.03 -10.40 -10.73
CA ALA A 6 -2.97 -10.38 -9.28
C ALA A 6 -1.51 -10.39 -8.77
N GLY A 7 -0.67 -11.26 -9.34
CA GLY A 7 0.75 -11.35 -9.00
C GLY A 7 1.54 -10.09 -9.36
N LEU A 8 1.24 -9.46 -10.51
CA LEU A 8 1.88 -8.21 -10.93
C LEU A 8 1.54 -7.05 -9.98
N ILE A 9 0.26 -6.89 -9.63
CA ILE A 9 -0.19 -5.85 -8.69
C ILE A 9 0.45 -6.05 -7.32
N ALA A 10 0.47 -7.29 -6.82
CA ALA A 10 1.12 -7.61 -5.56
C ALA A 10 2.64 -7.33 -5.58
N GLY A 11 3.32 -7.66 -6.69
CA GLY A 11 4.74 -7.39 -6.88
C GLY A 11 5.06 -5.90 -6.89
N ILE A 12 4.28 -5.09 -7.61
CA ILE A 12 4.45 -3.63 -7.64
C ILE A 12 4.19 -3.02 -6.26
N GLY A 13 3.15 -3.48 -5.55
CA GLY A 13 2.86 -3.04 -4.19
C GLY A 13 3.99 -3.36 -3.21
N ALA A 14 4.57 -4.56 -3.31
CA ALA A 14 5.71 -4.95 -2.49
C ALA A 14 6.97 -4.11 -2.78
N LEU A 15 7.25 -3.80 -4.06
CA LEU A 15 8.38 -2.95 -4.46
C LEU A 15 8.19 -1.49 -4.03
N GLN A 16 6.96 -0.97 -4.05
CA GLN A 16 6.68 0.36 -3.49
C GLN A 16 6.91 0.38 -1.97
N ALA A 17 6.53 -0.68 -1.25
CA ALA A 17 6.74 -0.77 0.20
C ALA A 17 8.22 -0.78 0.60
N THR A 18 9.15 -1.28 -0.23
CA THR A 18 10.59 -1.27 0.11
C THR A 18 11.15 0.15 0.28
N SER A 19 10.60 1.13 -0.44
CA SER A 19 11.00 2.54 -0.30
C SER A 19 10.71 3.09 1.11
N ALA A 20 9.63 2.62 1.75
CA ALA A 20 9.28 3.01 3.10
C ALA A 20 10.30 2.52 4.16
N PHE A 21 10.98 1.40 3.88
CA PHE A 21 11.99 0.80 4.75
C PHE A 21 13.42 1.22 4.42
N ALA A 22 13.64 1.87 3.27
CA ALA A 22 14.94 2.34 2.82
C ALA A 22 15.25 3.78 3.26
N ASN A 23 14.42 4.39 4.11
CA ASN A 23 14.66 5.71 4.67
C ASN A 23 15.95 5.72 5.49
N VAL A 24 17.01 6.31 4.94
CA VAL A 24 18.27 6.58 5.64
C VAL A 24 18.36 8.09 5.83
N SER A 25 18.53 8.52 7.08
CA SER A 25 18.78 9.92 7.41
C SER A 25 20.19 10.08 7.95
N GLU A 26 20.94 11.05 7.44
CA GLU A 26 22.23 11.48 8.03
C GLU A 26 22.02 12.41 9.24
N GLY A 27 20.77 12.73 9.59
CA GLY A 27 20.36 13.59 10.73
C GLY A 27 19.33 12.91 11.64
N PRO A 28 18.39 13.64 12.25
CA PRO A 28 17.31 13.05 13.04
C PRO A 28 16.57 11.96 12.26
N PRO A 29 16.07 10.91 12.92
CA PRO A 29 15.39 9.80 12.24
C PRO A 29 14.25 10.28 11.34
N ASP A 30 14.27 9.86 10.07
CA ASP A 30 13.21 10.17 9.11
C ASP A 30 12.19 9.02 9.02
N TYR A 31 11.00 9.27 9.58
CA TYR A 31 9.88 8.32 9.58
C TYR A 31 8.88 8.56 8.45
N SER A 32 9.16 9.43 7.48
CA SER A 32 8.26 9.79 6.39
C SER A 32 7.80 8.58 5.56
N GLY A 33 8.70 7.64 5.25
CA GLY A 33 8.41 6.45 4.47
C GLY A 33 7.43 5.52 5.19
N ILE A 34 7.72 5.20 6.46
CA ILE A 34 6.83 4.39 7.31
C ILE A 34 5.48 5.09 7.51
N THR A 35 5.48 6.40 7.74
CA THR A 35 4.26 7.20 7.88
C THR A 35 3.42 7.15 6.60
N GLY A 36 4.03 7.29 5.43
CA GLY A 36 3.38 7.16 4.14
C GLY A 36 2.78 5.76 3.94
N LEU A 37 3.49 4.70 4.36
CA LEU A 37 3.01 3.33 4.30
C LEU A 37 1.76 3.12 5.17
N TYR A 38 1.73 3.68 6.40
CA TYR A 38 0.55 3.62 7.26
C TYR A 38 -0.67 4.28 6.62
N TYR A 39 -0.52 5.50 6.08
CA TYR A 39 -1.63 6.18 5.42
C TYR A 39 -2.09 5.48 4.14
N THR A 40 -1.16 4.86 3.40
CA THR A 40 -1.48 4.06 2.21
C THR A 40 -2.32 2.83 2.59
N LEU A 41 -1.94 2.10 3.63
CA LEU A 41 -2.71 0.94 4.12
C LEU A 41 -4.11 1.34 4.59
N ILE A 42 -4.22 2.44 5.34
CA ILE A 42 -5.51 2.98 5.77
C ILE A 42 -6.38 3.30 4.55
N ALA A 43 -5.84 4.01 3.55
CA ALA A 43 -6.57 4.35 2.34
C ALA A 43 -7.04 3.11 1.56
N LEU A 44 -6.20 2.07 1.45
CA LEU A 44 -6.58 0.81 0.79
C LEU A 44 -7.72 0.09 1.51
N ILE A 45 -7.67 0.01 2.85
CA ILE A 45 -8.73 -0.62 3.65
C ILE A 45 -10.04 0.15 3.49
N LEU A 46 -10.00 1.48 3.55
CA LEU A 46 -11.19 2.32 3.38
C LEU A 46 -11.76 2.20 1.96
N ALA A 47 -10.92 2.25 0.93
CA ALA A 47 -11.34 2.06 -0.45
C ALA A 47 -11.96 0.69 -0.68
N PHE A 48 -11.39 -0.36 -0.08
CA PHE A 48 -11.97 -1.71 -0.11
C PHE A 48 -13.33 -1.74 0.60
N GLY A 49 -13.45 -1.13 1.78
CA GLY A 49 -14.72 -1.06 2.52
C GLY A 49 -15.82 -0.35 1.73
N VAL A 50 -15.49 0.76 1.05
CA VAL A 50 -16.42 1.48 0.15
C VAL A 50 -16.81 0.59 -1.04
N TYR A 51 -15.85 -0.08 -1.67
CA TYR A 51 -16.13 -1.01 -2.78
C TYR A 51 -17.05 -2.16 -2.34
N ASP A 52 -16.74 -2.81 -1.23
CA ASP A 52 -17.50 -3.95 -0.70
C ASP A 52 -18.93 -3.55 -0.32
N THR A 53 -19.09 -2.39 0.33
CA THR A 53 -20.40 -1.89 0.79
C THR A 53 -21.30 -1.43 -0.36
N PHE A 54 -20.75 -0.70 -1.33
CA PHE A 54 -21.58 0.02 -2.32
C PHE A 54 -21.53 -0.56 -3.74
N PHE A 55 -20.46 -1.27 -4.12
CA PHE A 55 -20.19 -1.60 -5.52
C PHE A 55 -20.07 -3.10 -5.80
N LYS A 56 -19.69 -3.91 -4.82
CA LYS A 56 -19.57 -5.36 -4.97
C LYS A 56 -20.97 -5.98 -5.08
N LYS A 57 -21.27 -6.52 -6.26
CA LYS A 57 -22.49 -7.33 -6.47
C LYS A 57 -22.37 -8.66 -5.71
N SER A 58 -23.50 -9.10 -5.16
CA SER A 58 -23.69 -10.44 -4.57
C SER A 58 -23.29 -11.56 -5.53
#